data_AF-A0A2V6LMJ4-F1
#
_entry.id   AF-A0A2V6LMJ4-F1
#
_cell.length_a   1.000
_cell.length_b   1.000
_cell.length_c   1.000
_cell.angle_alpha   90.00
_cell.angle_beta   90.00
_cell.angle_gamma   90.00
#
_symmetry.space_group_name_H-M   'P 1'
#
loop_
_entity.id
_entity.type
_entity.pdbx_description
1 polymer ?
#
loop_
_entity_poly.entity_id
_entity_poly.type
_entity_poly.pdbx_seq_one_letter_code
_entity_poly.pdbx_strand_id
1 'polypeptide(L)'
;FAGLSQRSPFLAFAMLVAMASLAGVPFTAGFLGKFLVFDAAVSAQHFGLVVVAVITVGAGFYYYFKVVRAIYWDAPPSSADKIIVSPLTRFAIIAMIAGTFLLGVYPQPIFDALR
;
A
#
# COMPACT_ATOMS: atom_id res chain seq x y z
N PHE A 1 0.35 -6.98 14.75
CA PHE A 1 -0.62 -7.13 13.64
C PHE A 1 -1.45 -8.39 13.73
N ALA A 2 -0.94 -9.47 14.36
CA ALA A 2 -1.70 -10.69 14.58
C ALA A 2 -3.15 -10.45 15.06
N GLY A 3 -4.12 -10.97 14.32
CA GLY A 3 -5.55 -10.89 14.65
C GLY A 3 -6.14 -9.47 14.63
N LEU A 4 -5.51 -8.49 13.96
CA LEU A 4 -6.03 -7.12 13.90
C LEU A 4 -7.43 -7.04 13.28
N SER A 5 -7.75 -7.93 12.33
CA SER A 5 -9.11 -8.07 11.75
C SER A 5 -10.20 -8.32 12.80
N GLN A 6 -9.87 -9.08 13.85
CA GLN A 6 -10.79 -9.41 14.96
C GLN A 6 -10.91 -8.27 15.98
N ARG A 7 -9.87 -7.43 16.11
CA ARG A 7 -9.84 -6.29 17.05
C ARG A 7 -10.44 -5.02 16.48
N SER A 8 -10.20 -4.75 15.19
CA SER A 8 -10.71 -3.60 14.46
C SER A 8 -10.69 -3.90 12.95
N PRO A 9 -11.83 -4.33 12.36
CA PRO A 9 -11.90 -4.66 10.94
C PRO A 9 -11.60 -3.44 10.04
N PHE A 10 -11.93 -2.24 10.51
CA PHE A 10 -11.63 -1.00 9.80
C PHE A 10 -10.11 -0.75 9.65
N LEU A 11 -9.34 -0.91 10.73
CA LEU A 11 -7.87 -0.78 10.68
C LEU A 11 -7.24 -1.91 9.87
N ALA A 12 -7.78 -3.11 9.94
CA ALA A 12 -7.32 -4.24 9.12
C ALA A 12 -7.49 -3.96 7.62
N PHE A 13 -8.61 -3.38 7.22
CA PHE A 13 -8.83 -2.96 5.83
C PHE A 13 -7.92 -1.80 5.42
N ALA A 14 -7.77 -0.79 6.27
CA ALA A 14 -6.86 0.33 5.99
C ALA A 14 -5.42 -0.14 5.77
N MET A 15 -4.94 -1.04 6.63
CA MET A 15 -3.60 -1.62 6.53
C MET A 15 -3.48 -2.52 5.29
N LEU A 16 -4.52 -3.27 4.93
CA LEU A 16 -4.56 -4.05 3.68
C LEU A 16 -4.36 -3.12 2.46
N VAL A 17 -5.11 -2.02 2.39
CA VAL A 17 -4.98 -1.04 1.29
C VAL A 17 -3.59 -0.43 1.26
N ALA A 18 -3.04 -0.05 2.42
CA ALA A 18 -1.69 0.51 2.50
C ALA A 18 -0.62 -0.49 2.05
N MET A 19 -0.71 -1.75 2.49
CA MET A 19 0.21 -2.81 2.06
C MET A 19 0.05 -3.14 0.58
N ALA A 20 -1.18 -3.15 0.04
CA ALA A 20 -1.43 -3.33 -1.39
C ALA A 20 -0.84 -2.18 -2.22
N SER A 21 -0.99 -0.94 -1.77
CA SER A 21 -0.38 0.23 -2.40
C SER A 21 1.15 0.14 -2.41
N LEU A 22 1.75 -0.21 -1.27
CA LEU A 22 3.19 -0.36 -1.15
C LEU A 22 3.73 -1.54 -1.98
N ALA A 23 2.95 -2.62 -2.09
CA ALA A 23 3.23 -3.73 -2.99
C ALA A 23 3.18 -3.31 -4.47
N GLY A 24 2.40 -2.28 -4.80
CA GLY A 24 2.20 -1.81 -6.17
C GLY A 24 1.06 -2.56 -6.86
N VAL A 25 -0.03 -2.84 -6.15
CA VAL A 25 -1.24 -3.39 -6.77
C VAL A 25 -1.85 -2.37 -7.73
N PRO A 26 -2.34 -2.77 -8.92
CA PRO A 26 -2.98 -1.86 -9.88
C PRO A 26 -4.06 -0.99 -9.23
N PHE A 27 -4.28 0.21 -9.79
CA PHE A 27 -5.20 1.24 -9.28
C PHE A 27 -4.80 1.90 -7.95
N THR A 28 -3.60 1.63 -7.44
CA THR A 28 -3.05 2.33 -6.27
C THR A 28 -1.99 3.35 -6.69
N ALA A 29 -1.86 4.43 -5.92
CA ALA A 29 -0.83 5.44 -6.14
C ALA A 29 0.59 4.83 -6.12
N GLY A 30 0.84 3.82 -5.29
CA GLY A 30 2.14 3.14 -5.22
C GLY A 30 2.49 2.33 -6.48
N PHE A 31 1.50 1.83 -7.22
CA PHE A 31 1.75 1.22 -8.54
C PHE A 31 2.24 2.26 -9.55
N LEU A 32 1.55 3.41 -9.66
CA LEU A 32 1.95 4.45 -10.58
C LEU A 32 3.35 5.01 -10.28
N GLY A 33 3.68 5.20 -9.01
CA GLY A 33 5.02 5.62 -8.62
C GLY A 33 6.11 4.67 -9.12
N LYS A 34 5.92 3.35 -8.95
CA LYS A 34 6.85 2.35 -9.48
C LYS A 34 6.85 2.31 -11.00
N PHE A 35 5.68 2.39 -11.63
CA PHE A 35 5.54 2.37 -13.08
C PHE A 35 6.31 3.52 -13.74
N LEU A 36 6.18 4.74 -13.20
CA LEU A 36 6.92 5.91 -13.70
C LEU A 36 8.43 5.76 -13.56
N VAL A 37 8.90 5.17 -12.46
CA VAL A 37 10.33 4.89 -12.27
C VAL A 37 10.83 3.85 -13.28
N PHE A 38 10.04 2.81 -13.55
CA PHE A 38 10.36 1.82 -14.57
C PHE A 38 10.39 2.43 -15.98
N ASP A 39 9.38 3.24 -16.31
CA ASP A 39 9.28 3.94 -17.60
C ASP A 39 10.47 4.87 -17.84
N ALA A 40 10.86 5.65 -16.83
CA ALA A 40 12.04 6.50 -16.87
C ALA A 40 13.34 5.68 -17.07
N ALA A 41 13.48 4.56 -16.35
CA ALA A 41 14.66 3.70 -16.47
C ALA A 41 14.76 3.01 -17.84
N VAL A 42 13.63 2.56 -18.40
CA VAL A 42 13.55 1.98 -19.75
C VAL A 42 13.84 3.03 -20.82
N SER A 43 13.27 4.22 -20.69
CA SER A 43 13.53 5.35 -21.60
C SER A 43 14.99 5.77 -21.62
N ALA A 44 15.68 5.67 -20.48
CA ALA A 44 17.12 5.88 -20.35
C ALA A 44 17.98 4.65 -20.73
N GLN A 45 17.37 3.57 -21.25
CA GLN A 45 18.01 2.30 -21.60
C GLN A 45 18.80 1.61 -20.47
N HIS A 46 18.45 1.89 -19.21
CA HIS A 46 19.08 1.30 -18.03
C HIS A 46 18.47 -0.06 -17.66
N PHE A 47 18.53 -1.03 -18.58
CA PHE A 47 17.90 -2.34 -18.40
C PHE A 47 18.40 -3.11 -17.16
N GLY A 48 19.66 -2.95 -16.78
CA GLY A 48 20.20 -3.57 -15.56
C GLY A 48 19.49 -3.10 -14.28
N LEU A 49 19.19 -1.79 -14.19
CA LEU A 49 18.45 -1.23 -13.05
C LEU A 49 17.00 -1.69 -13.03
N VAL A 50 16.38 -1.84 -14.21
CA VAL A 50 15.01 -2.37 -14.33
C VAL A 50 14.93 -3.78 -13.74
N VAL A 51 15.88 -4.66 -14.08
CA VAL A 51 15.92 -6.04 -13.54
C VAL A 51 16.04 -6.03 -12.01
N VAL A 52 16.98 -5.24 -11.46
CA VAL A 52 17.18 -5.14 -10.01
C VAL A 52 15.91 -4.62 -9.32
N ALA A 53 15.28 -3.60 -9.90
CA ALA A 53 14.06 -3.02 -9.36
C ALA A 53 12.88 -4.02 -9.41
N VAL A 54 12.71 -4.79 -10.49
CA VAL A 54 11.68 -5.85 -10.56
C VAL A 54 11.90 -6.93 -9.51
N ILE A 55 13.14 -7.42 -9.34
CA ILE A 55 13.47 -8.41 -8.29
C ILE A 55 13.16 -7.86 -6.90
N THR A 56 13.52 -6.59 -6.65
CA THR A 56 13.31 -5.94 -5.35
C THR A 56 11.82 -5.76 -5.05
N VAL A 57 11.02 -5.41 -6.06
CA VAL A 57 9.55 -5.34 -5.95
C VAL A 57 8.95 -6.71 -5.66
N GLY A 58 9.40 -7.77 -6.35
CA GLY A 58 8.97 -9.14 -6.08
C GLY A 58 9.31 -9.60 -4.66
N ALA A 59 10.53 -9.33 -4.19
CA ALA A 59 10.93 -9.60 -2.81
C ALA A 59 10.09 -8.82 -1.80
N GLY A 60 9.83 -7.54 -2.05
CA GLY A 60 8.95 -6.71 -1.22
C GLY A 60 7.53 -7.27 -1.12
N PHE A 61 6.97 -7.75 -2.23
CA PHE A 61 5.64 -8.35 -2.27
C PHE A 61 5.48 -9.49 -1.25
N TYR A 62 6.48 -10.36 -1.14
CA TYR A 62 6.49 -11.43 -0.15
C TYR A 62 6.39 -10.90 1.29
N TYR A 63 7.17 -9.88 1.64
CA TYR A 63 7.14 -9.28 2.98
C TYR A 63 5.79 -8.60 3.28
N TYR A 64 5.20 -7.89 2.32
CA TYR A 64 3.90 -7.24 2.50
C TYR A 64 2.78 -8.27 2.66
N PHE A 65 2.82 -9.36 1.88
CA PHE A 65 1.86 -10.44 2.01
C PHE A 65 1.95 -11.12 3.39
N LYS A 66 3.16 -11.29 3.93
CA LYS A 66 3.35 -11.81 5.29
C LYS A 66 2.65 -10.96 6.34
N VAL A 67 2.68 -9.63 6.22
CA VAL A 67 1.97 -8.71 7.13
C VAL A 67 0.46 -8.86 6.99
N VAL A 68 -0.06 -8.88 5.75
CA VAL A 68 -1.50 -9.06 5.48
C VAL A 68 -1.98 -10.41 6.04
N ARG A 69 -1.23 -11.48 5.80
CA ARG A 69 -1.52 -12.80 6.37
C ARG A 69 -1.61 -12.74 7.88
N ALA A 70 -0.67 -12.10 8.56
CA ALA A 70 -0.71 -11.98 10.02
C ALA A 70 -1.97 -11.23 10.52
N ILE A 71 -2.45 -10.22 9.79
CA ILE A 71 -3.64 -9.43 10.15
C ILE A 71 -4.94 -10.27 10.14
N TYR A 72 -5.05 -11.19 9.18
CA TYR A 72 -6.29 -11.94 8.92
C TYR A 72 -6.27 -13.38 9.45
N TRP A 73 -5.12 -14.05 9.42
CA TRP A 73 -5.00 -15.47 9.78
C TRP A 73 -4.50 -15.75 11.19
N ASP A 74 -3.68 -14.86 11.76
CA ASP A 74 -3.14 -15.13 13.11
C ASP A 74 -4.20 -14.84 14.18
N ALA A 75 -4.21 -15.65 15.24
CA ALA A 75 -5.05 -15.41 16.40
C ALA A 75 -4.61 -14.13 17.15
N PRO A 76 -5.56 -13.33 17.66
CA PRO A 76 -5.22 -12.19 18.48
C PRO A 76 -4.54 -12.66 19.79
N PRO A 77 -3.52 -11.94 20.28
CA PRO A 77 -2.92 -12.23 21.58
C PRO A 77 -3.97 -12.23 22.70
N SER A 78 -3.77 -13.03 23.75
CA SER A 78 -4.71 -13.15 24.88
C SER A 78 -5.01 -11.81 25.58
N SER A 79 -4.12 -10.82 25.45
CA SER A 79 -4.21 -9.47 26.02
C SER A 79 -4.69 -8.40 25.03
N ALA A 80 -5.31 -8.80 23.92
CA ALA A 80 -5.61 -7.91 22.81
C ALA A 80 -6.93 -7.14 22.99
N ASP A 81 -6.86 -5.94 23.55
CA ASP A 81 -8.03 -5.05 23.66
C ASP A 81 -8.56 -4.57 22.30
N LYS A 82 -9.87 -4.27 22.26
CA LYS A 82 -10.51 -3.61 21.13
C LYS A 82 -9.89 -2.22 20.92
N ILE A 83 -9.56 -1.91 19.68
CA ILE A 83 -8.94 -0.63 19.33
C ILE A 83 -10.04 0.36 18.99
N ILE A 84 -10.23 1.35 19.85
CA ILE A 84 -11.14 2.48 19.60
C ILE A 84 -10.38 3.54 18.81
N VAL A 85 -10.93 3.90 17.65
CA VAL A 85 -10.33 4.88 16.75
C VAL A 85 -11.08 6.20 16.92
N SER A 86 -10.35 7.28 17.19
CA SER A 86 -10.96 8.61 17.28
C SER A 86 -11.63 9.00 15.94
N PRO A 87 -12.71 9.78 15.95
CA PRO A 87 -13.38 10.21 14.72
C PRO A 87 -12.44 10.93 13.73
N LEU A 88 -11.54 11.76 14.25
CA LEU A 88 -10.54 12.48 13.45
C LEU A 88 -9.55 11.52 12.78
N THR A 89 -9.03 10.55 13.55
CA THR A 89 -8.12 9.52 13.00
C THR A 89 -8.84 8.67 11.95
N ARG A 90 -10.10 8.31 12.18
CA ARG A 90 -10.90 7.55 11.23
C ARG A 90 -11.09 8.33 9.93
N PHE A 91 -11.43 9.62 10.02
CA PHE A 91 -11.56 10.48 8.85
C PHE A 91 -10.24 10.60 8.08
N ALA A 92 -9.13 10.83 8.78
CA ALA A 92 -7.80 10.91 8.16
C ALA A 92 -7.44 9.59 7.42
N ILE A 93 -7.71 8.43 8.02
CA ILE A 93 -7.48 7.13 7.38
C ILE A 93 -8.32 6.97 6.11
N ILE A 94 -9.61 7.32 6.16
CA ILE A 94 -10.50 7.26 4.98
C ILE A 94 -9.99 8.20 3.89
N ALA A 95 -9.57 9.42 4.25
CA ALA A 95 -9.01 10.37 3.30
C ALA A 95 -7.73 9.84 2.63
N MET A 96 -6.84 9.18 3.38
CA MET A 96 -5.62 8.57 2.82
C MET A 96 -5.92 7.37 1.91
N ILE A 97 -6.90 6.54 2.28
CA ILE A 97 -7.36 5.43 1.43
C ILE A 97 -7.94 5.99 0.12
N ALA A 98 -8.84 6.97 0.21
CA ALA A 98 -9.42 7.62 -0.95
C ALA A 98 -8.34 8.25 -1.83
N GLY A 99 -7.40 8.99 -1.25
CA GLY A 99 -6.26 9.56 -1.97
C GLY A 99 -5.41 8.51 -2.68
N THR A 100 -5.18 7.35 -2.05
CA THR A 100 -4.41 6.25 -2.65
C THR A 100 -5.07 5.73 -3.93
N PHE A 101 -6.40 5.59 -3.96
CA PHE A 101 -7.12 5.14 -5.14
C PHE A 101 -7.34 6.26 -6.17
N LEU A 102 -7.71 7.47 -5.72
CA LEU A 102 -7.93 8.62 -6.59
C LEU A 102 -6.66 8.95 -7.37
N LEU A 103 -5.51 9.04 -6.71
CA LEU A 103 -4.24 9.31 -7.37
C LEU A 103 -3.76 8.11 -8.20
N GLY A 104 -4.12 6.89 -7.80
CA GLY A 104 -3.81 5.67 -8.56
C GLY A 104 -4.58 5.53 -9.87
N VAL A 105 -5.82 6.04 -9.94
CA VAL A 105 -6.67 6.01 -11.14
C VAL A 105 -6.54 7.29 -11.96
N TYR A 106 -6.44 8.43 -11.29
CA TYR A 106 -6.38 9.76 -11.88
C TYR A 106 -5.13 10.53 -11.41
N PRO A 107 -3.96 10.22 -11.99
CA PRO A 107 -2.69 10.88 -11.62
C PRO A 107 -2.49 12.26 -12.25
N GLN A 108 -3.37 12.71 -13.15
CA GLN A 108 -3.27 14.01 -13.83
C GLN A 108 -2.99 15.19 -12.89
N PRO A 109 -3.63 15.32 -11.70
CA PRO A 109 -3.37 16.44 -10.80
C PRO A 109 -1.91 16.50 -10.31
N ILE A 110 -1.25 15.35 -10.18
CA ILE A 110 0.18 15.30 -9.82
C ILE A 110 1.03 15.76 -10.99
N PHE A 111 0.74 15.28 -12.20
CA PHE A 111 1.51 15.66 -13.39
C PHE A 111 1.34 17.14 -13.73
N ASP A 112 0.15 17.70 -13.55
CA ASP A 112 -0.12 19.12 -13.78
C ASP A 112 0.61 20.00 -12.74
N ALA A 113 0.79 19.52 -11.52
CA ALA A 113 1.55 20.22 -10.48
C ALA A 113 3.09 20.13 -10.65
N LEU A 114 3.58 19.18 -11.45
CA LEU A 114 5.01 18.96 -11.70
C LEU A 114 5.52 19.65 -12.98
N ARG A 115 4.62 20.21 -13.80
CA ARG A 115 4.95 21.04 -14.97
C ARG A 115 5.18 22.49 -14.57
#